data_AF-A0A8C4DN08-F1
#
_entry.id   AF-A0A8C4DN08-F1
#
_cell.length_a   1.000
_cell.length_b   1.000
_cell.length_c   1.000
_cell.angle_alpha   90.00
_cell.angle_beta   90.00
_cell.angle_gamma   90.00
#
_symmetry.space_group_name_H-M   'P 1'
#
loop_
_entity.id
_entity.type
_entity.pdbx_description
1 polymer ?
#
loop_
_entity_poly.entity_id
_entity_poly.type
_entity_poly.pdbx_seq_one_letter_code
_entity_poly.pdbx_strand_id
1 'polypeptide(L)' 'CTPYWDHTSNLPGAFVPQCDANGNFLPQQCWASTGYCWCVDVITGKEIPHTKTPPGTVPVNCSE' A
#
# COMPACT_ATOMS: atom_id res chain seq x y z
N CYS A 1 -6.75 -6.96 -1.08
CA CYS A 1 -6.17 -8.28 -0.79
C CYS A 1 -7.33 -9.22 -0.54
N THR A 2 -7.80 -9.34 0.69
CA THR A 2 -9.20 -9.73 0.91
C THR A 2 -10.13 -8.60 0.42
N PRO A 3 -11.22 -8.89 -0.33
CA PRO A 3 -12.12 -7.88 -0.87
C PRO A 3 -13.52 -7.98 -0.26
N TYR A 4 -13.64 -7.80 1.06
CA TYR A 4 -14.94 -7.85 1.73
C TYR A 4 -15.15 -6.68 2.70
N TRP A 5 -16.14 -5.83 2.34
CA TRP A 5 -16.88 -4.83 3.13
C TRP A 5 -16.18 -3.58 3.70
N ASP A 6 -14.95 -3.23 3.34
CA ASP A 6 -14.43 -1.89 3.71
C ASP A 6 -15.06 -0.77 2.84
N HIS A 7 -16.16 -0.20 3.36
CA HIS A 7 -16.97 0.85 2.73
C HIS A 7 -16.22 2.16 2.48
N THR A 8 -15.02 2.32 3.04
CA THR A 8 -14.15 3.50 2.84
C THR A 8 -13.63 3.62 1.41
N SER A 9 -13.59 2.53 0.65
CA SER A 9 -13.12 2.46 -0.75
C SER A 9 -13.89 3.35 -1.74
N ASN A 10 -15.12 3.77 -1.41
CA ASN A 10 -15.94 4.64 -2.27
C ASN A 10 -15.77 6.14 -1.96
N LEU A 11 -14.86 6.52 -1.06
CA LEU A 11 -14.54 7.92 -0.78
C LEU A 11 -13.44 8.41 -1.74
N PRO A 12 -13.66 9.51 -2.49
CA PRO A 12 -12.62 10.11 -3.31
C PRO A 12 -11.37 10.42 -2.51
N GLY A 13 -10.23 9.90 -2.96
CA GLY A 13 -8.94 10.08 -2.29
C GLY A 13 -8.66 9.11 -1.13
N ALA A 14 -9.52 8.14 -0.84
CA ALA A 14 -9.21 7.06 0.10
C ALA A 14 -7.97 6.23 -0.32
N PHE A 15 -7.35 5.57 0.65
CA PHE A 15 -6.31 4.60 0.37
C PHE A 15 -6.95 3.28 -0.11
N VAL A 16 -6.47 2.75 -1.23
CA VAL A 16 -6.89 1.46 -1.78
C VAL A 16 -5.65 0.55 -1.84
N PRO A 17 -5.62 -0.57 -1.09
CA PRO A 17 -4.49 -1.49 -1.10
C PRO A 17 -4.22 -2.09 -2.48
N GLN A 18 -2.96 -2.10 -2.89
CA GLN A 18 -2.49 -2.70 -4.14
C GLN A 18 -2.16 -4.18 -3.92
N CYS A 19 -2.66 -5.03 -4.83
CA CYS A 19 -2.67 -6.48 -4.65
C CYS A 19 -2.00 -7.18 -5.85
N ASP A 20 -1.43 -8.37 -5.63
CA ASP A 20 -1.06 -9.28 -6.72
C ASP A 20 -2.29 -10.07 -7.25
N ALA A 21 -2.07 -10.88 -8.28
CA ALA A 21 -3.13 -11.73 -8.87
C ALA A 21 -3.60 -12.88 -7.96
N ASN A 22 -2.84 -13.22 -6.91
CA ASN A 22 -3.18 -14.23 -5.91
C ASN A 22 -3.96 -13.64 -4.73
N GLY A 23 -4.07 -12.31 -4.64
CA GLY A 23 -4.71 -11.60 -3.54
C GLY A 23 -3.77 -11.21 -2.40
N ASN A 24 -2.45 -11.41 -2.52
CA ASN A 24 -1.45 -10.95 -1.56
C ASN A 24 -1.22 -9.43 -1.71
N PHE A 25 -0.67 -8.78 -0.68
CA PHE A 25 -0.27 -7.38 -0.79
C PHE A 25 0.97 -7.26 -1.68
N LEU A 26 0.99 -6.27 -2.57
CA LEU A 26 2.26 -5.88 -3.19
C LEU A 26 3.23 -5.38 -2.11
N PRO A 27 4.52 -5.75 -2.14
CA PRO A 27 5.47 -5.36 -1.09
C PRO A 27 5.58 -3.86 -0.89
N GLN A 28 5.38 -3.07 -1.95
CA GLN A 28 5.23 -1.62 -1.91
C GLN A 28 3.76 -1.23 -2.05
N GLN A 29 3.28 -0.37 -1.16
CA GLN A 29 1.96 0.27 -1.20
C GLN A 29 2.14 1.77 -1.42
N CYS A 30 1.27 2.38 -2.22
CA CYS A 30 1.28 3.80 -2.53
C CYS A 30 -0.14 4.39 -2.45
N TRP A 31 -0.29 5.43 -1.64
CA TRP A 31 -1.54 6.18 -1.55
C TRP A 31 -1.60 7.25 -2.63
N ALA A 32 -2.16 6.88 -3.80
CA ALA A 32 -2.20 7.73 -5.00
C ALA A 32 -2.71 9.17 -4.75
N SER A 33 -3.67 9.38 -3.85
CA SER A 33 -4.21 10.71 -3.54
C SER A 33 -3.27 11.62 -2.76
N THR A 34 -2.29 11.07 -2.04
CA THR A 34 -1.31 11.84 -1.26
C THR A 34 0.10 11.74 -1.82
N GLY A 35 0.35 10.75 -2.70
CA GLY A 35 1.66 10.46 -3.30
C GLY A 35 2.68 9.79 -2.38
N TYR A 36 2.28 9.40 -1.16
CA TYR A 36 3.14 8.65 -0.24
C TYR A 36 3.20 7.18 -0.62
N CYS A 37 4.38 6.55 -0.46
CA CYS A 37 4.56 5.11 -0.57
C CYS A 37 5.23 4.53 0.68
N TRP A 38 5.05 3.24 0.97
CA TRP A 38 5.67 2.51 2.07
C TRP A 38 5.77 1.02 1.74
N CYS A 39 6.62 0.28 2.47
CA CYS A 39 6.65 -1.18 2.36
C CYS A 39 5.65 -1.82 3.33
N VAL A 40 5.13 -2.99 2.97
CA VAL A 40 4.28 -3.81 3.83
C VAL A 40 4.72 -5.26 3.85
N ASP A 41 4.42 -5.94 4.95
CA ASP A 41 4.44 -7.41 4.98
C ASP A 41 3.38 -7.97 4.00
N VAL A 42 3.80 -8.85 3.09
CA VAL A 42 2.98 -9.30 1.94
C VAL A 42 1.75 -10.11 2.32
N ILE A 43 1.74 -10.71 3.52
CA ILE A 43 0.65 -11.56 4.03
C ILE A 43 -0.36 -10.74 4.84
N THR A 44 0.13 -9.86 5.71
CA THR A 44 -0.69 -9.09 6.67
C THR A 44 -1.04 -7.68 6.21
N GLY A 45 -0.31 -7.13 5.23
CA GLY A 45 -0.48 -5.75 4.77
C GLY A 45 -0.01 -4.68 5.75
N LYS A 46 0.66 -5.07 6.84
CA LYS A 46 1.15 -4.15 7.87
C LYS A 46 2.34 -3.34 7.37
N GLU A 47 2.30 -2.02 7.54
CA GLU A 47 3.42 -1.11 7.27
C GLU A 47 4.69 -1.54 8.02
N ILE A 48 5.79 -1.65 7.28
CA ILE A 48 7.14 -1.88 7.81
C ILE A 48 7.66 -0.52 8.32
N PRO A 49 8.06 -0.38 9.60
CA PRO A 49 8.53 0.89 10.14
C PRO A 49 9.67 1.51 9.34
N HIS A 50 9.69 2.84 9.27
CA HIS A 50 10.71 3.64 8.57
C HIS A 50 10.79 3.48 7.05
N THR A 51 9.84 2.78 6.42
CA THR A 51 9.77 2.62 4.94
C THR A 51 8.91 3.67 4.23
N LYS A 52 8.22 4.54 5.00
CA LYS A 52 7.31 5.54 4.44
C LYS A 52 8.05 6.72 3.82
N THR A 53 7.79 6.95 2.53
CA THR A 53 8.42 7.95 1.67
C THR A 53 7.38 9.00 1.21
N PRO A 54 7.72 10.30 1.22
CA PRO A 54 6.83 11.35 0.72
C PRO A 54 6.88 11.50 -0.81
N PRO A 55 5.95 12.23 -1.43
CA PRO A 55 5.89 12.43 -2.87
C PRO A 55 7.18 13.01 -3.44
N GLY A 56 7.58 12.53 -4.62
CA GLY A 56 8.77 13.02 -5.33
C GLY A 56 10.11 12.54 -4.75
N THR A 57 10.10 11.65 -3.75
CA THR A 57 11.31 10.95 -3.30
C THR A 57 11.47 9.62 -4.02
N VAL A 58 12.69 9.09 -4.05
CA VAL A 58 12.98 7.74 -4.57
C VAL A 58 12.34 6.73 -3.60
N PRO A 59 11.44 5.84 -4.06
CA PRO A 59 10.86 4.82 -3.21
C PRO A 59 11.95 3.89 -2.65
N VAL A 60 11.77 3.45 -1.41
CA VAL A 60 12.57 2.39 -0.81
C VAL A 60 12.36 1.06 -1.55
N ASN A 61 13.39 0.22 -1.59
CA ASN A 61 13.24 -1.12 -2.16
C ASN A 61 12.56 -2.05 -1.14
N CYS A 62 11.37 -2.53 -1.48
CA CYS A 62 10.58 -3.43 -0.64
C CYS A 62 10.78 -4.93 -0.98
N SER A 63 11.91 -5.29 -1.59
CA SER A 63 12.18 -6.65 -2.12
C SER A 63 13.21 -7.47 -1.31
N GLU A 64 13.54 -7.01 -0.09
CA GLU A 64 14.41 -7.71 0.88
C GLU A 64 13.59 -8.31 2.03
#